data_AF-A0A3C1QXF1-F1
#
_entry.id   AF-A0A3C1QXF1-F1
#
_cell.length_a   1.000
_cell.length_b   1.000
_cell.length_c   1.000
_cell.angle_alpha   90.00
_cell.angle_beta   90.00
_cell.angle_gamma   90.00
#
_symmetry.space_group_name_H-M   'P 1'
#
loop_
_entity.id
_entity.type
_entity.pdbx_description
1 polymer ?
#
loop_
_entity_poly.entity_id
_entity_poly.type
_entity_poly.pdbx_seq_one_letter_code
_entity_poly.pdbx_strand_id
1 'polypeptide(L)'
;MFRALSSRNACKTCAVGMGGQKGGMVNERGSFPEFCKKSVQAIAADLQGGIKEDFWKTYSLPQLRRFSPYDLEHCGRLVQPVRLTAGSQYYEPISWDEAFRGILAQLKGMTPDETFWYFSGRSSNEAGFLLQLLARLSGTNNVNNCSYYCHQASGVGLKSSVGTGTATIELDDLEHADCVFVIGGNPASNHPRLMHVLMHIRQHGGQVVVINPVIETGLVNFSSPG
;
A
#
# COMPACT_ATOMS: atom_id res chain seq x y z
N MET A 1 -16.30 8.47 10.88
CA MET A 1 -15.02 9.01 10.37
C MET A 1 -14.04 9.39 11.48
N PHE A 2 -14.30 10.40 12.31
CA PHE A 2 -13.35 10.84 13.36
C PHE A 2 -12.89 9.72 14.30
N ARG A 3 -13.81 8.89 14.81
CA ARG A 3 -13.48 7.72 15.63
C ARG A 3 -12.55 6.70 14.95
N ALA A 4 -12.66 6.56 13.63
CA ALA A 4 -11.79 5.68 12.86
C ALA A 4 -10.40 6.29 12.69
N LEU A 5 -10.34 7.60 12.42
CA LEU A 5 -9.08 8.36 12.36
C LEU A 5 -8.34 8.38 13.70
N SER A 6 -9.05 8.45 14.83
CA SER A 6 -8.44 8.44 16.16
C SER A 6 -8.14 7.03 16.72
N SER A 7 -8.46 5.97 15.98
CA SER A 7 -8.22 4.60 16.43
C SER A 7 -6.73 4.23 16.45
N ARG A 8 -6.38 3.16 17.17
CA ARG A 8 -5.01 2.61 17.18
C ARG A 8 -4.73 1.90 15.86
N ASN A 9 -4.12 2.60 14.91
CA ASN A 9 -3.78 2.06 13.60
C ASN A 9 -2.46 2.63 13.08
N ALA A 10 -1.87 1.95 12.11
CA ALA A 10 -0.87 2.57 11.25
C ALA A 10 -1.57 3.16 10.02
N CYS A 11 -1.04 4.26 9.52
CA CYS A 11 -1.51 4.92 8.33
C CYS A 11 -1.40 3.93 7.18
N LYS A 12 -2.54 3.54 6.62
CA LYS A 12 -2.53 2.61 5.49
C LYS A 12 -1.69 3.17 4.37
N THR A 13 -1.72 4.47 4.08
CA THR A 13 -0.99 5.06 2.94
C THR A 13 0.53 5.00 3.08
N CYS A 14 1.11 5.46 4.20
CA CYS A 14 2.56 5.62 4.33
C CYS A 14 3.21 4.75 5.40
N ALA A 15 2.45 3.99 6.19
CA ALA A 15 2.89 3.21 7.36
C ALA A 15 3.48 4.03 8.53
N VAL A 16 4.07 5.19 8.25
CA VAL A 16 4.68 6.10 9.21
C VAL A 16 3.66 7.19 9.58
N GLY A 17 2.70 6.90 10.47
CA GLY A 17 1.70 7.86 10.97
C GLY A 17 0.37 7.23 11.38
N MET A 18 -0.51 8.00 12.03
CA MET A 18 -1.80 7.60 12.67
C MET A 18 -1.69 6.88 14.02
N GLY A 19 -0.62 7.15 14.76
CA GLY A 19 -0.48 6.89 16.19
C GLY A 19 -0.09 5.46 16.55
N GLY A 20 -0.17 4.49 15.64
CA GLY A 20 0.16 3.10 15.93
C GLY A 20 -0.60 2.61 17.17
N GLN A 21 0.13 2.15 18.18
CA GLN A 21 -0.45 1.75 19.47
C GLN A 21 -0.97 2.92 20.33
N LYS A 22 -0.44 4.14 20.13
CA LYS A 22 -0.92 5.36 20.80
C LYS A 22 -2.25 5.85 20.22
N GLY A 23 -2.50 5.61 18.92
CA GLY A 23 -3.68 6.10 18.20
C GLY A 23 -3.75 7.62 18.12
N GLY A 24 -4.91 8.17 17.74
CA GLY A 24 -5.18 9.60 17.90
C GLY A 24 -4.58 10.56 16.85
N MET A 25 -4.22 10.09 15.65
CA MET A 25 -3.60 10.93 14.61
C MET A 25 -2.34 11.64 15.09
N VAL A 26 -1.51 10.95 15.88
CA VAL A 26 -0.20 11.46 16.29
C VAL A 26 0.92 10.76 15.53
N ASN A 27 2.06 11.43 15.39
CA ASN A 27 3.28 10.81 14.93
C ASN A 27 4.12 10.27 16.11
N GLU A 28 5.31 9.73 15.83
CA GLU A 28 6.23 9.14 16.81
C GLU A 28 6.70 10.18 17.86
N ARG A 29 6.69 11.47 17.47
CA ARG A 29 7.06 12.63 18.30
C ARG A 29 5.89 13.22 19.09
N GLY A 30 4.66 12.77 18.84
CA GLY A 30 3.46 13.25 19.51
C GLY A 30 2.83 14.50 18.88
N SER A 31 3.29 14.94 17.70
CA SER A 31 2.66 16.04 16.96
C SER A 31 1.23 15.68 16.58
N PHE A 32 0.34 16.67 16.60
CA PHE A 32 -1.06 16.52 16.24
C PHE A 32 -1.56 17.78 15.52
N PRO A 33 -2.36 17.66 14.45
CA PRO A 33 -2.82 16.42 13.80
C PRO A 33 -1.87 15.90 12.70
N GLU A 34 -1.60 14.60 12.71
CA GLU A 34 -0.69 13.92 11.77
C GLU A 34 -1.43 12.94 10.86
N PHE A 35 -2.05 13.50 9.81
CA PHE A 35 -2.74 12.73 8.77
C PHE A 35 -2.75 13.49 7.44
N CYS A 36 -3.04 12.80 6.33
CA CYS A 36 -3.13 13.42 5.01
C CYS A 36 -4.44 13.06 4.30
N LYS A 37 -4.76 13.77 3.22
CA LYS A 37 -5.96 13.48 2.40
C LYS A 37 -6.05 12.00 2.01
N LYS A 38 -4.93 11.39 1.61
CA LYS A 38 -4.88 9.97 1.22
C LYS A 38 -5.23 9.02 2.37
N SER A 39 -4.82 9.32 3.60
CA SER A 39 -5.16 8.48 4.75
C SER A 39 -6.66 8.56 5.08
N VAL A 40 -7.26 9.76 4.97
CA VAL A 40 -8.72 9.93 5.11
C VAL A 40 -9.48 9.16 4.04
N GLN A 41 -9.02 9.22 2.78
CA GLN A 41 -9.63 8.47 1.68
C GLN A 41 -9.57 6.95 1.91
N ALA A 42 -8.41 6.43 2.35
CA ALA A 42 -8.26 5.01 2.66
C ALA A 42 -9.21 4.55 3.79
N ILE A 43 -9.38 5.37 4.83
CA ILE A 43 -10.32 5.07 5.93
C ILE A 43 -11.77 5.19 5.46
N ALA A 44 -12.08 6.17 4.61
CA ALA A 44 -13.42 6.30 4.03
C ALA A 44 -13.81 5.02 3.28
N ALA A 45 -12.88 4.50 2.48
CA ALA A 45 -13.04 3.24 1.76
C ALA A 45 -13.31 2.05 2.68
N ASP A 46 -12.57 1.90 3.78
CA ASP A 46 -12.78 0.82 4.74
C ASP A 46 -14.14 0.85 5.45
N LEU A 47 -14.67 2.06 5.64
CA LEU A 47 -15.96 2.30 6.31
C LEU A 47 -17.16 2.08 5.38
N GLN A 48 -16.93 1.86 4.08
CA GLN A 48 -18.02 1.53 3.16
C GLN A 48 -18.66 0.19 3.52
N GLY A 49 -19.96 0.07 3.21
CA GLY A 49 -20.67 -1.19 3.30
C GLY A 49 -20.15 -2.22 2.29
N GLY A 50 -20.62 -3.45 2.42
CA GLY A 50 -20.37 -4.48 1.41
C GLY A 50 -21.03 -4.14 0.07
N ILE A 51 -20.45 -4.65 -1.02
CA ILE A 51 -21.10 -4.68 -2.34
C ILE A 51 -22.48 -5.34 -2.18
N LYS A 52 -23.52 -4.71 -2.73
CA LYS A 52 -24.90 -5.21 -2.65
C LYS A 52 -25.06 -6.53 -3.41
N GLU A 53 -25.98 -7.39 -2.98
CA GLU A 53 -26.15 -8.73 -3.58
C GLU A 53 -26.58 -8.70 -5.06
N ASP A 54 -27.40 -7.72 -5.45
CA ASP A 54 -27.87 -7.51 -6.81
C ASP A 54 -26.76 -7.06 -7.77
N PHE A 55 -25.66 -6.52 -7.25
CA PHE A 55 -24.50 -6.07 -8.04
C PHE A 55 -24.01 -7.16 -8.99
N TRP A 56 -23.86 -8.39 -8.48
CA TRP A 56 -23.28 -9.52 -9.21
C TRP A 56 -24.16 -10.01 -10.36
N LYS A 57 -25.47 -9.75 -10.29
CA LYS A 57 -26.44 -10.02 -11.36
C LYS A 57 -26.57 -8.85 -12.33
N THR A 58 -26.20 -7.65 -11.89
CA THR A 58 -26.40 -6.40 -12.64
C THR A 58 -25.23 -6.12 -13.59
N TYR A 59 -24.00 -6.31 -13.12
CA TYR A 59 -22.81 -5.94 -13.87
C TYR A 59 -22.07 -7.18 -14.40
N SER A 60 -22.10 -7.33 -15.72
CA SER A 60 -21.30 -8.32 -16.44
C SER A 60 -19.82 -7.94 -16.48
N LEU A 61 -18.95 -8.90 -16.76
CA LEU A 61 -17.51 -8.72 -16.88
C LEU A 61 -17.12 -7.63 -17.90
N PRO A 62 -17.73 -7.53 -19.11
CA PRO A 62 -17.47 -6.42 -20.03
C PRO A 62 -17.87 -5.05 -19.47
N GLN A 63 -18.93 -4.95 -18.66
CA GLN A 63 -19.32 -3.70 -18.01
C GLN A 63 -18.34 -3.33 -16.89
N LEU A 64 -17.97 -4.28 -16.04
CA LEU A 64 -16.99 -4.06 -14.97
C LEU A 64 -15.62 -3.62 -15.52
N ARG A 65 -15.19 -4.13 -16.68
CA ARG A 65 -13.95 -3.69 -17.34
C ARG A 65 -13.94 -2.22 -17.78
N ARG A 66 -15.11 -1.59 -17.89
CA ARG A 66 -15.23 -0.17 -18.26
C ARG A 66 -15.23 0.75 -17.04
N PHE A 67 -15.35 0.20 -15.84
CA PHE A 67 -15.34 0.99 -14.62
C PHE A 67 -13.94 1.54 -14.39
N SER A 68 -13.87 2.81 -14.01
CA SER A 68 -12.61 3.38 -13.53
C SER A 68 -12.27 2.80 -12.15
N PRO A 69 -11.01 2.91 -11.70
CA PRO A 69 -10.66 2.56 -10.32
C PRO A 69 -11.51 3.30 -9.28
N TYR A 70 -11.92 4.54 -9.59
CA TYR A 70 -12.83 5.31 -8.75
C TYR A 70 -14.20 4.63 -8.68
N ASP A 71 -14.78 4.24 -9.81
CA ASP A 71 -16.10 3.60 -9.84
C ASP A 71 -16.07 2.27 -9.08
N LEU A 72 -15.02 1.47 -9.26
CA LEU A 72 -14.83 0.19 -8.55
C LEU A 72 -14.74 0.39 -7.03
N GLU A 73 -13.99 1.38 -6.56
CA GLU A 73 -13.88 1.70 -5.14
C GLU A 73 -15.23 2.10 -4.52
N HIS A 74 -16.12 2.72 -5.31
CA HIS A 74 -17.45 3.16 -4.86
C HIS A 74 -18.55 2.09 -5.02
N CYS A 75 -18.21 0.91 -5.56
CA CYS A 75 -19.13 -0.23 -5.58
C CYS A 75 -19.37 -0.83 -4.18
N GLY A 76 -18.49 -0.52 -3.22
CA GLY A 76 -18.48 -1.06 -1.86
C GLY A 76 -17.43 -2.15 -1.68
N ARG A 77 -17.37 -2.72 -0.47
CA ARG A 77 -16.36 -3.71 -0.10
C ARG A 77 -16.70 -5.12 -0.56
N LEU A 78 -15.70 -5.87 -1.02
CA LEU A 78 -15.84 -7.31 -1.22
C LEU A 78 -15.88 -8.03 0.13
N VAL A 79 -17.08 -8.45 0.55
CA VAL A 79 -17.33 -9.05 1.88
C VAL A 79 -17.62 -10.55 1.84
N GLN A 80 -17.77 -11.11 0.65
CA GLN A 80 -17.97 -12.55 0.43
C GLN A 80 -17.18 -13.01 -0.80
N PRO A 81 -16.78 -14.28 -0.87
CA PRO A 81 -16.12 -14.80 -2.05
C PRO A 81 -17.05 -14.79 -3.27
N VAL A 82 -16.45 -14.62 -4.44
CA VAL A 82 -17.14 -14.68 -5.72
C VAL A 82 -16.39 -15.60 -6.68
N ARG A 83 -17.13 -16.25 -7.57
CA ARG A 83 -16.59 -17.17 -8.58
C ARG A 83 -17.02 -16.73 -9.96
N LEU A 84 -16.12 -16.88 -10.92
CA LEU A 84 -16.45 -16.79 -12.34
C LEU A 84 -16.25 -18.17 -12.98
N THR A 85 -17.34 -18.76 -13.46
CA THR A 85 -17.30 -20.06 -14.15
C THR A 85 -16.95 -19.85 -15.62
N ALA A 86 -16.26 -20.81 -16.22
CA ALA A 86 -15.96 -20.78 -17.66
C ALA A 86 -17.23 -20.59 -18.50
N GLY A 87 -17.20 -19.65 -19.44
CA GLY A 87 -18.36 -19.28 -20.27
C GLY A 87 -19.35 -18.31 -19.63
N SER A 88 -19.28 -18.06 -18.31
CA SER A 88 -20.10 -17.04 -17.66
C SER A 88 -19.60 -15.63 -17.94
N GLN A 89 -20.53 -14.68 -18.02
CA GLN A 89 -20.24 -13.24 -18.05
C GLN A 89 -20.47 -12.55 -16.70
N TYR A 90 -20.99 -13.26 -15.69
CA TYR A 90 -21.32 -12.71 -14.38
C TYR A 90 -20.59 -13.47 -13.28
N TYR A 91 -20.15 -12.73 -12.28
CA TYR A 91 -19.64 -13.33 -11.05
C TYR A 91 -20.80 -13.87 -10.23
N GLU A 92 -20.57 -14.97 -9.53
CA GLU A 92 -21.51 -15.60 -8.62
C GLU A 92 -20.97 -15.54 -7.20
N PRO A 93 -21.71 -14.98 -6.23
CA PRO A 93 -21.39 -15.16 -4.82
C PRO A 93 -21.37 -16.63 -4.44
N ILE A 94 -20.37 -17.03 -3.67
CA ILE A 94 -20.25 -18.39 -3.13
C ILE A 94 -19.88 -18.33 -1.64
N SER A 95 -20.10 -19.44 -0.93
CA SER A 95 -19.67 -19.57 0.46
C SER A 95 -18.14 -19.65 0.58
N TRP A 96 -17.63 -19.31 1.77
CA TRP A 96 -16.21 -19.52 2.10
C TRP A 96 -15.79 -20.99 1.98
N ASP A 97 -16.65 -21.92 2.39
CA ASP A 97 -16.38 -23.35 2.27
C ASP A 97 -16.24 -23.79 0.81
N GLU A 98 -17.10 -23.29 -0.08
CA GLU A 98 -16.98 -23.54 -1.52
C GLU A 98 -15.70 -22.95 -2.10
N ALA A 99 -15.34 -21.72 -1.71
CA ALA A 99 -14.12 -21.07 -2.17
C ALA A 99 -12.88 -21.87 -1.75
N PHE A 100 -12.76 -22.24 -0.47
CA PHE A 100 -11.64 -23.01 0.03
C PHE A 100 -11.56 -24.40 -0.59
N ARG A 101 -12.70 -25.11 -0.72
CA ARG A 101 -12.73 -26.42 -1.39
C ARG A 101 -12.25 -26.32 -2.85
N GLY A 102 -12.71 -25.31 -3.58
CA GLY A 102 -12.29 -25.09 -4.97
C GLY A 102 -10.81 -24.80 -5.10
N ILE A 103 -10.27 -23.88 -4.27
CA ILE A 103 -8.85 -23.54 -4.26
C ILE A 103 -7.99 -24.76 -3.91
N LEU A 104 -8.35 -25.51 -2.86
CA LEU A 104 -7.61 -26.70 -2.43
C LEU A 104 -7.66 -27.82 -3.47
N ALA A 105 -8.78 -28.00 -4.16
CA ALA A 105 -8.89 -29.00 -5.23
C ALA A 105 -7.92 -28.69 -6.38
N GLN A 106 -7.80 -27.41 -6.78
CA GLN A 106 -6.85 -26.99 -7.80
C GLN A 106 -5.40 -27.14 -7.33
N LEU A 107 -5.08 -26.63 -6.13
CA LEU A 107 -3.71 -26.69 -5.60
C LEU A 107 -3.22 -28.13 -5.41
N LYS A 108 -4.08 -29.07 -5.01
CA LYS A 108 -3.72 -30.49 -4.89
C LYS A 108 -3.49 -31.20 -6.23
N GLY A 109 -4.08 -30.68 -7.31
CA GLY A 109 -3.94 -31.23 -8.65
C GLY A 109 -2.75 -30.68 -9.44
N MET A 110 -2.10 -29.63 -8.93
CA MET A 110 -0.96 -28.95 -9.57
C MET A 110 0.36 -29.43 -8.98
N THR A 111 1.39 -29.45 -9.81
CA THR A 111 2.78 -29.57 -9.38
C THR A 111 3.32 -28.22 -8.87
N PRO A 112 4.38 -28.20 -8.05
CA PRO A 112 4.89 -26.95 -7.48
C PRO A 112 5.30 -25.91 -8.53
N ASP A 113 5.84 -26.37 -9.67
CA ASP A 113 6.32 -25.52 -10.77
C ASP A 113 5.19 -24.88 -11.59
N GLU A 114 3.96 -25.39 -11.48
CA GLU A 114 2.77 -24.82 -12.11
C GLU A 114 2.14 -23.69 -11.29
N THR A 115 2.70 -23.38 -10.11
CA THR A 115 2.17 -22.35 -9.21
C THR A 115 3.08 -21.13 -9.14
N PHE A 116 2.45 -19.96 -8.99
CA PHE A 116 3.10 -18.69 -8.70
C PHE A 116 2.34 -17.96 -7.60
N TRP A 117 3.07 -17.52 -6.59
CA TRP A 117 2.51 -16.93 -5.38
C TRP A 117 2.91 -15.47 -5.31
N TYR A 118 1.92 -14.59 -5.14
CA TYR A 118 2.13 -13.15 -5.12
C TYR A 118 1.43 -12.50 -3.94
N PHE A 119 2.13 -11.60 -3.25
CA PHE A 119 1.55 -10.75 -2.23
C PHE A 119 1.95 -9.30 -2.39
N SER A 120 1.21 -8.40 -1.76
CA SER A 120 1.51 -6.97 -1.78
C SER A 120 2.31 -6.58 -0.55
N GLY A 121 3.23 -5.61 -0.68
CA GLY A 121 3.84 -4.93 0.46
C GLY A 121 2.86 -4.10 1.29
N ARG A 122 1.59 -4.04 0.84
CA ARG A 122 0.45 -3.49 1.58
C ARG A 122 -0.20 -4.52 2.51
N SER A 123 0.10 -5.80 2.32
CA SER A 123 -0.30 -6.87 3.23
C SER A 123 0.51 -6.79 4.53
N SER A 124 0.02 -7.40 5.61
CA SER A 124 0.80 -7.48 6.83
C SER A 124 2.01 -8.42 6.65
N ASN A 125 3.04 -8.23 7.48
CA ASN A 125 4.22 -9.09 7.47
C ASN A 125 3.85 -10.55 7.75
N GLU A 126 2.88 -10.78 8.65
CA GLU A 126 2.38 -12.10 9.01
C GLU A 126 1.67 -12.78 7.83
N ALA A 127 0.81 -12.06 7.10
CA ALA A 127 0.14 -12.60 5.92
C ALA A 127 1.14 -12.95 4.82
N GLY A 128 2.13 -12.08 4.59
CA GLY A 128 3.22 -12.34 3.65
C GLY A 128 4.08 -13.53 4.07
N PHE A 129 4.37 -13.69 5.36
CA PHE A 129 5.10 -14.83 5.91
C PHE A 129 4.34 -16.14 5.72
N LEU A 130 3.04 -16.17 6.06
CA LEU A 130 2.21 -17.37 5.93
C LEU A 130 2.06 -17.82 4.48
N LEU A 131 1.85 -16.89 3.54
CA LEU A 131 1.77 -17.19 2.11
C LEU A 131 3.10 -17.77 1.59
N GLN A 132 4.22 -17.17 2.00
CA GLN A 132 5.55 -17.64 1.66
C GLN A 132 5.89 -19.01 2.25
N LEU A 133 5.45 -19.28 3.48
CA LEU A 133 5.60 -20.57 4.13
C LEU A 133 4.77 -21.64 3.39
N LEU A 134 3.52 -21.33 3.06
CA LEU A 134 2.63 -22.23 2.32
C LEU A 134 3.21 -22.61 0.95
N ALA A 135 3.71 -21.63 0.19
CA ALA A 135 4.33 -21.88 -1.12
C ALA A 135 5.54 -22.82 -1.02
N ARG A 136 6.41 -22.60 -0.02
CA ARG A 136 7.61 -23.42 0.20
C ARG A 136 7.30 -24.81 0.74
N LEU A 137 6.30 -24.94 1.61
CA LEU A 137 5.77 -26.25 2.03
C LEU A 137 5.12 -27.00 0.87
N SER A 138 4.55 -26.28 -0.10
CA SER A 138 4.06 -26.83 -1.37
C SER A 138 5.19 -27.17 -2.34
N GLY A 139 6.46 -26.96 -1.97
CA GLY A 139 7.63 -27.37 -2.75
C GLY A 139 8.14 -26.36 -3.77
N THR A 140 7.69 -25.10 -3.74
CA THR A 140 8.12 -24.07 -4.71
C THR A 140 8.73 -22.84 -4.05
N ASN A 141 9.67 -22.21 -4.77
CA ASN A 141 10.18 -20.87 -4.47
C ASN A 141 9.64 -19.81 -5.43
N ASN A 142 8.63 -20.15 -6.25
CA ASN A 142 7.95 -19.22 -7.16
C ASN A 142 7.06 -18.24 -6.38
N VAL A 143 7.70 -17.43 -5.55
CA VAL A 143 7.06 -16.43 -4.70
C VAL A 143 7.64 -15.07 -5.01
N ASN A 144 6.79 -14.10 -5.28
CA ASN A 144 7.20 -12.72 -5.49
C ASN A 144 6.24 -11.74 -4.82
N ASN A 145 6.62 -10.46 -4.80
CA ASN A 145 5.75 -9.41 -4.28
C ASN A 145 5.94 -8.10 -5.05
N CYS A 146 5.13 -7.09 -4.73
CA CYS A 146 5.18 -5.81 -5.43
C CYS A 146 6.54 -5.09 -5.31
N SER A 147 7.34 -5.40 -4.29
CA SER A 147 8.69 -4.81 -4.11
C SER A 147 9.64 -5.18 -5.23
N TYR A 148 9.36 -6.27 -5.96
CA TYR A 148 10.12 -6.62 -7.15
C TYR A 148 10.16 -5.49 -8.19
N TYR A 149 9.02 -4.83 -8.39
CA TYR A 149 8.91 -3.77 -9.38
C TYR A 149 9.36 -2.40 -8.86
N CYS A 150 9.30 -2.14 -7.54
CA CYS A 150 9.59 -0.82 -6.99
C CYS A 150 10.92 -0.69 -6.21
N HIS A 151 11.46 -1.77 -5.63
CA HIS A 151 12.64 -1.70 -4.75
C HIS A 151 13.86 -2.49 -5.23
N GLN A 152 13.74 -3.37 -6.24
CA GLN A 152 14.86 -4.23 -6.65
C GLN A 152 16.09 -3.43 -7.10
N ALA A 153 15.88 -2.40 -7.93
CA ALA A 153 16.97 -1.56 -8.41
C ALA A 153 17.71 -0.88 -7.24
N SER A 154 16.97 -0.31 -6.29
CA SER A 154 17.54 0.29 -5.08
C SER A 154 18.27 -0.75 -4.22
N GLY A 155 17.70 -1.94 -4.05
CA GLY A 155 18.33 -3.02 -3.27
C GLY A 155 19.68 -3.46 -3.85
N VAL A 156 19.77 -3.58 -5.18
CA VAL A 156 21.03 -3.89 -5.87
C VAL A 156 22.05 -2.75 -5.69
N GLY A 157 21.66 -1.51 -5.97
CA GLY A 157 22.55 -0.35 -5.89
C GLY A 157 23.04 -0.04 -4.46
N LEU A 158 22.17 -0.18 -3.45
CA LEU A 158 22.56 -0.03 -2.05
C LEU A 158 23.50 -1.16 -1.63
N LYS A 159 23.20 -2.41 -2.00
CA LYS A 159 24.05 -3.54 -1.63
C LYS A 159 25.46 -3.40 -2.20
N SER A 160 25.59 -2.92 -3.43
CA SER A 160 26.90 -2.68 -4.05
C SER A 160 27.65 -1.49 -3.46
N SER A 161 26.94 -0.48 -2.93
CA SER A 161 27.53 0.77 -2.49
C SER A 161 27.84 0.79 -0.99
N VAL A 162 26.93 0.25 -0.16
CA VAL A 162 26.98 0.31 1.31
C VAL A 162 26.81 -1.05 1.98
N GLY A 163 26.76 -2.15 1.23
CA GLY A 163 26.75 -3.52 1.75
C GLY A 163 25.38 -4.04 2.21
N THR A 164 24.34 -3.21 2.24
CA THR A 164 22.97 -3.58 2.62
C THR A 164 21.96 -3.22 1.53
N GLY A 165 20.88 -4.00 1.40
CA GLY A 165 19.81 -3.74 0.42
C GLY A 165 18.70 -2.81 0.91
N THR A 166 18.84 -2.25 2.12
CA THR A 166 17.86 -1.36 2.76
C THR A 166 18.51 -0.05 3.18
N ALA A 167 17.70 0.95 3.51
CA ALA A 167 18.18 2.21 4.08
C ALA A 167 18.97 1.97 5.38
N THR A 168 20.00 2.79 5.58
CA THR A 168 20.88 2.78 6.76
C THR A 168 20.57 3.90 7.76
N ILE A 169 19.54 4.70 7.45
CA ILE A 169 19.12 5.86 8.23
C ILE A 169 17.60 5.80 8.45
N GLU A 170 17.14 6.48 9.48
CA GLU A 170 15.74 6.70 9.80
C GLU A 170 15.28 8.08 9.34
N LEU A 171 13.96 8.34 9.39
CA LEU A 171 13.42 9.63 8.99
C LEU A 171 13.92 10.77 9.88
N ASP A 172 14.12 10.51 11.17
CA ASP A 172 14.58 11.49 12.15
C ASP A 172 16.04 11.92 11.88
N ASP A 173 16.87 11.05 11.31
CA ASP A 173 18.25 11.39 10.93
C ASP A 173 18.31 12.53 9.89
N LEU A 174 17.28 12.65 9.03
CA LEU A 174 17.26 13.70 8.00
C LEU A 174 17.19 15.10 8.60
N GLU A 175 16.63 15.27 9.79
CA GLU A 175 16.54 16.59 10.42
C GLU A 175 17.87 17.12 10.95
N HIS A 176 18.85 16.24 11.12
CA HIS A 176 20.21 16.60 11.47
C HIS A 176 21.06 16.94 10.24
N ALA A 177 20.50 16.86 9.03
CA ALA A 177 21.22 17.16 7.79
C ALA A 177 21.20 18.66 7.47
N ASP A 178 22.38 19.22 7.20
CA ASP A 178 22.52 20.59 6.69
C ASP A 178 22.11 20.69 5.20
N CYS A 179 22.11 19.57 4.47
CA CYS A 179 21.76 19.51 3.06
C CYS A 179 21.13 18.16 2.67
N VAL A 180 20.03 18.20 1.92
CA VAL A 180 19.32 17.02 1.42
C VAL A 180 19.14 17.09 -0.10
N PHE A 181 19.48 16.00 -0.78
CA PHE A 181 19.22 15.82 -2.21
C PHE A 181 18.03 14.88 -2.42
N VAL A 182 16.99 15.37 -3.10
CA VAL A 182 15.83 14.58 -3.54
C VAL A 182 15.94 14.34 -5.04
N ILE A 183 16.36 13.13 -5.41
CA ILE A 183 16.60 12.76 -6.81
C ILE A 183 15.52 11.78 -7.28
N GLY A 184 14.80 12.12 -8.35
CA GLY A 184 13.76 11.27 -8.95
C GLY A 184 12.54 10.99 -8.07
N GLY A 185 12.35 11.75 -6.99
CA GLY A 185 11.26 11.60 -6.03
C GLY A 185 10.25 12.76 -6.08
N ASN A 186 8.98 12.45 -5.86
CA ASN A 186 7.91 13.45 -5.64
C ASN A 186 7.26 13.26 -4.25
N PRO A 187 7.94 13.66 -3.15
CA PRO A 187 7.40 13.49 -1.80
C PRO A 187 6.09 14.25 -1.57
N ALA A 188 5.84 15.37 -2.25
CA ALA A 188 4.57 16.09 -2.12
C ALA A 188 3.35 15.21 -2.46
N SER A 189 3.48 14.36 -3.49
CA SER A 189 2.42 13.42 -3.88
C SER A 189 2.51 12.10 -3.13
N ASN A 190 3.71 11.55 -2.97
CA ASN A 190 3.90 10.14 -2.64
C ASN A 190 4.32 9.91 -1.18
N HIS A 191 4.99 10.89 -0.58
CA HIS A 191 5.47 10.83 0.80
C HIS A 191 5.17 12.16 1.53
N PRO A 192 3.89 12.56 1.72
CA PRO A 192 3.57 13.90 2.22
C PRO A 192 4.23 14.22 3.57
N ARG A 193 4.51 13.20 4.38
CA ARG A 193 5.21 13.36 5.65
C ARG A 193 6.69 13.72 5.51
N LEU A 194 7.36 13.24 4.46
CA LEU A 194 8.72 13.67 4.14
C LEU A 194 8.76 15.16 3.81
N MET A 195 7.66 15.76 3.31
CA MET A 195 7.62 17.20 3.05
C MET A 195 7.76 18.02 4.34
N HIS A 196 7.18 17.59 5.45
CA HIS A 196 7.34 18.29 6.75
C HIS A 196 8.80 18.31 7.19
N VAL A 197 9.50 17.18 7.07
CA VAL A 197 10.93 17.10 7.36
C VAL A 197 11.75 18.03 6.45
N LEU A 198 11.49 18.00 5.14
CA LEU A 198 12.18 18.90 4.20
C LEU A 198 11.90 20.39 4.48
N MET A 199 10.68 20.74 4.91
CA MET A 199 10.35 22.10 5.35
C MET A 199 11.12 22.49 6.61
N HIS A 200 11.18 21.62 7.63
CA HIS A 200 11.91 21.87 8.85
C HIS A 200 13.42 22.09 8.61
N ILE A 201 14.03 21.28 7.74
CA ILE A 201 15.43 21.45 7.35
C ILE A 201 15.65 22.86 6.77
N ARG A 202 14.78 23.32 5.87
CA ARG A 202 14.87 24.68 5.30
C ARG A 202 14.64 25.79 6.34
N GLN A 203 13.73 25.59 7.29
CA GLN A 203 13.42 26.57 8.34
C GLN A 203 14.61 26.80 9.28
N HIS A 204 15.44 25.78 9.51
CA HIS A 204 16.64 25.88 10.35
C HIS A 204 17.91 26.24 9.55
N GLY A 205 17.76 26.66 8.28
CA GLY A 205 18.86 27.15 7.45
C GLY A 205 19.53 26.10 6.55
N GLY A 206 19.07 24.84 6.59
CA GLY A 206 19.56 23.78 5.72
C GLY A 206 19.09 23.91 4.27
N GLN A 207 19.73 23.17 3.38
CA GLN A 207 19.48 23.19 1.94
C GLN A 207 18.71 21.95 1.48
N VAL A 208 17.74 22.14 0.57
CA VAL A 208 17.04 21.04 -0.10
C VAL A 208 17.20 21.22 -1.60
N VAL A 209 17.87 20.28 -2.26
CA VAL A 209 18.13 20.27 -3.69
C VAL A 209 17.28 19.18 -4.34
N VAL A 210 16.45 19.55 -5.30
CA VAL A 210 15.58 18.61 -6.03
C VAL A 210 16.12 18.42 -7.44
N ILE A 211 16.33 17.16 -7.84
CA ILE A 211 16.77 16.78 -9.18
C ILE A 211 15.71 15.85 -9.78
N ASN A 212 14.90 16.37 -10.69
CA ASN A 212 13.83 15.62 -11.33
C ASN A 212 13.63 16.12 -12.78
N PRO A 213 13.30 15.25 -13.75
CA PRO A 213 13.02 15.69 -15.13
C PRO A 213 11.81 16.62 -15.25
N VAL A 214 10.91 16.61 -14.24
CA VAL A 214 9.70 17.44 -14.19
C VAL A 214 9.75 18.34 -12.96
N ILE A 215 9.34 19.60 -13.13
CA ILE A 215 9.14 20.54 -12.04
C ILE A 215 7.81 20.22 -11.38
N GLU A 216 7.88 19.60 -10.20
CA GLU A 216 6.72 19.24 -9.40
C GLU A 216 6.23 20.45 -8.61
N THR A 217 5.00 20.91 -8.85
CA THR A 217 4.44 22.10 -8.18
C THR A 217 4.52 22.01 -6.66
N GLY A 218 4.25 20.82 -6.11
CA GLY A 218 4.31 20.57 -4.66
C GLY A 218 5.74 20.56 -4.09
N LEU A 219 6.78 20.54 -4.91
CA LEU A 219 8.18 20.69 -4.49
C LEU A 219 8.69 22.13 -4.62
N VAL A 220 8.05 22.95 -5.46
CA VAL A 220 8.35 24.38 -5.61
C VAL A 220 7.61 25.19 -4.54
N ASN A 221 6.30 24.98 -4.45
CA ASN A 221 5.40 25.68 -3.53
C ASN A 221 4.59 24.64 -2.76
N PHE A 222 5.09 24.25 -1.60
CA PHE A 222 4.36 23.38 -0.68
C PHE A 222 3.70 24.21 0.42
N SER A 223 2.38 24.06 0.55
CA SER A 223 1.62 24.62 1.67
C SER A 223 1.05 23.46 2.48
N SER A 224 1.45 23.38 3.74
CA SER A 224 0.89 22.46 4.73
C SER A 224 0.03 23.27 5.71
N PRO A 225 -1.17 22.80 6.07
CA PRO A 225 -2.01 23.44 7.10
C PRO A 225 -1.46 23.29 8.54
N GLY A 226 -0.20 22.87 8.69
CA GLY A 226 0.55 22.76 9.93
C GLY A 226 2.03 22.85 9.63
#